data_AF-U4TUE5-F1
#
_entry.id   AF-U4TUE5-F1
#
_cell.length_a   1.000
_cell.length_b   1.000
_cell.length_c   1.000
_cell.angle_alpha   90.00
_cell.angle_beta   90.00
_cell.angle_gamma   90.00
#
_symmetry.space_group_name_H-M   'P 1'
#
loop_
_entity.id
_entity.type
_entity.pdbx_description
1 polymer ?
#
loop_
_entity_poly.entity_id
_entity_poly.type
_entity_poly.pdbx_seq_one_letter_code
_entity_poly.pdbx_strand_id
1 'polypeptide(L)'
;MMLEIRQKIAFLYPTYVLAIVSIGYVLGELGHYMIGVTSKAIAMDLHYGDITCQLNNTELYLSDLPVVCSDANNSDTCLSLSIDDEPYCEWTYNGLGLDYQILAGPSFIAVFTVVGVIMEEKRALVMSIFNWGIYGGYGIAFPVGRYIPPLNAWGLGWRVCYYGAGIVALIFAFLTIFTLKEPERQSIGEDAAAQANPDAKKVTI
;
A
#
# COMPACT_ATOMS: atom_id res chain seq x y z
N MET A 1 -27.75 -21.31 -27.97
CA MET A 1 -28.09 -20.68 -26.68
C MET A 1 -26.84 -20.27 -25.89
N MET A 2 -25.88 -21.16 -25.62
CA MET A 2 -24.64 -20.80 -24.89
C MET A 2 -23.74 -19.77 -25.62
N LEU A 3 -23.78 -19.74 -26.96
CA LEU A 3 -23.00 -18.80 -27.78
C LEU A 3 -23.50 -17.35 -27.70
N GLU A 4 -24.82 -17.13 -27.64
CA GLU A 4 -25.41 -15.79 -27.56
C GLU A 4 -25.20 -15.14 -26.19
N ILE A 5 -25.21 -15.95 -25.13
CA ILE A 5 -24.90 -15.50 -23.77
C ILE A 5 -23.44 -15.05 -23.69
N ARG A 6 -22.52 -15.78 -24.34
CA ARG A 6 -21.10 -15.40 -24.43
C ARG A 6 -20.88 -14.07 -25.15
N GLN A 7 -21.62 -13.80 -26.22
CA GLN A 7 -21.56 -12.51 -26.94
C GLN A 7 -22.10 -11.34 -26.12
N LYS A 8 -23.19 -11.52 -25.36
CA LYS A 8 -23.72 -10.46 -24.47
C LYS A 8 -22.79 -10.15 -23.28
N ILE A 9 -22.07 -11.15 -22.78
CA ILE A 9 -21.12 -11.00 -21.66
C ILE A 9 -19.75 -10.49 -22.16
N ALA A 10 -19.42 -10.66 -23.44
CA ALA A 10 -18.14 -10.20 -24.00
C ALA A 10 -17.92 -8.69 -23.86
N PHE A 11 -18.97 -7.87 -23.89
CA PHE A 11 -18.88 -6.43 -23.61
C PHE A 11 -18.50 -6.11 -22.15
N LEU A 12 -18.83 -6.98 -21.18
CA LEU A 12 -18.47 -6.79 -19.77
C LEU A 12 -17.02 -7.23 -19.49
N TYR A 13 -16.40 -8.01 -20.36
CA TYR A 13 -15.06 -8.55 -20.13
C TYR A 13 -13.99 -7.46 -19.93
N PRO A 14 -13.91 -6.37 -20.73
CA PRO A 14 -12.98 -5.27 -20.48
C PRO A 14 -13.16 -4.61 -19.12
N THR A 15 -14.41 -4.38 -18.70
CA THR A 15 -14.73 -3.78 -17.40
C THR A 15 -14.38 -4.71 -16.24
N TYR A 16 -14.61 -6.02 -16.41
CA TYR A 16 -14.21 -7.04 -15.46
C TYR A 16 -12.69 -7.11 -15.28
N VAL A 17 -11.94 -7.13 -16.38
CA VAL A 17 -10.47 -7.11 -16.37
C VAL A 17 -9.96 -5.85 -15.66
N LEU A 18 -10.52 -4.69 -16.01
CA LEU A 18 -10.16 -3.41 -15.39
C LEU A 18 -10.43 -3.42 -13.87
N ALA A 19 -11.58 -3.93 -13.44
CA ALA A 19 -11.93 -4.04 -12.02
C ALA A 19 -10.96 -4.95 -11.27
N ILE A 20 -10.62 -6.11 -11.84
CA ILE A 20 -9.68 -7.05 -11.23
C ILE A 20 -8.29 -6.41 -11.09
N VAL A 21 -7.78 -5.82 -12.16
CA VAL A 21 -6.46 -5.17 -12.15
C VAL A 21 -6.45 -4.04 -11.11
N SER A 22 -7.52 -3.25 -11.03
CA SER A 22 -7.64 -2.16 -10.05
C SER A 22 -7.61 -2.68 -8.61
N ILE A 23 -8.34 -3.76 -8.30
CA ILE A 23 -8.31 -4.40 -6.97
C ILE A 23 -6.92 -4.94 -6.66
N GLY A 24 -6.25 -5.56 -7.64
CA GLY A 24 -4.87 -6.03 -7.50
C GLY A 24 -3.91 -4.90 -7.12
N TYR A 25 -4.04 -3.72 -7.77
CA TYR A 25 -3.26 -2.54 -7.41
C TYR A 25 -3.57 -2.04 -6.00
N VAL A 26 -4.85 -1.97 -5.60
CA VAL A 26 -5.24 -1.58 -4.23
C VAL A 26 -4.62 -2.52 -3.18
N LEU A 27 -4.65 -3.84 -3.43
CA LEU A 27 -4.04 -4.82 -2.53
C LEU A 27 -2.51 -4.69 -2.47
N GLY A 28 -1.87 -4.38 -3.60
CA GLY A 28 -0.44 -4.09 -3.66
C GLY A 28 -0.05 -2.86 -2.84
N GLU A 29 -0.75 -1.75 -3.06
CA GLU A 29 -0.51 -0.49 -2.34
C GLU A 29 -0.87 -0.58 -0.86
N LEU A 30 -1.89 -1.38 -0.50
CA LEU A 30 -2.17 -1.70 0.91
C LEU A 30 -0.93 -2.29 1.59
N GLY A 31 -0.27 -3.25 0.94
CA GLY A 31 0.99 -3.83 1.42
C GLY A 31 2.07 -2.79 1.68
N HIS A 32 2.19 -1.81 0.79
CA HIS A 32 3.17 -0.74 0.90
C HIS A 32 2.86 0.21 2.07
N TYR A 33 1.61 0.67 2.20
CA TYR A 33 1.21 1.60 3.25
C TYR A 33 1.13 0.95 4.64
N MET A 34 0.96 -0.37 4.71
CA MET A 34 1.04 -1.10 5.98
C MET A 34 2.36 -0.87 6.72
N ILE A 35 3.47 -0.69 6.01
CA ILE A 35 4.78 -0.39 6.60
C ILE A 35 4.74 0.91 7.40
N GLY A 36 4.07 1.93 6.85
CA GLY A 36 3.94 3.22 7.55
C GLY A 36 3.08 3.12 8.80
N VAL A 37 1.92 2.48 8.71
CA VAL A 37 0.94 2.41 9.83
C VAL A 37 1.34 1.40 10.91
N THR A 38 2.18 0.41 10.60
CA THR A 38 2.70 -0.57 11.58
C THR A 38 4.10 -0.24 12.09
N SER A 39 4.75 0.81 11.57
CA SER A 39 6.13 1.19 11.88
C SER A 39 6.41 1.27 13.39
N LYS A 40 5.55 1.97 14.16
CA LYS A 40 5.68 2.06 15.63
C LYS A 40 5.64 0.68 16.30
N ALA A 41 4.71 -0.20 15.90
CA ALA A 41 4.60 -1.55 16.47
C ALA A 41 5.82 -2.41 16.13
N ILE A 42 6.32 -2.32 14.89
CA ILE A 42 7.54 -3.03 14.46
C ILE A 42 8.75 -2.49 15.23
N ALA A 43 8.80 -1.18 15.47
CA ALA A 43 9.91 -0.51 16.14
C ALA A 43 10.05 -0.91 17.60
N MET A 44 8.94 -1.08 18.30
CA MET A 44 8.93 -1.60 19.67
C MET A 44 9.44 -3.06 19.74
N ASP A 45 9.09 -3.90 18.76
CA ASP A 45 9.56 -5.30 18.72
C ASP A 45 11.03 -5.41 18.31
N LEU A 46 11.45 -4.69 17.27
CA LEU A 46 12.77 -4.82 16.64
C LEU A 46 13.80 -3.83 17.20
N HIS A 47 13.39 -2.91 18.08
CA HIS A 47 14.23 -1.88 18.70
C HIS A 47 14.98 -1.01 17.67
N TYR A 48 14.25 -0.52 16.66
CA TYR A 48 14.80 0.33 15.59
C TYR A 48 14.18 1.73 15.58
N GLY A 49 14.91 2.70 15.04
CA GLY A 49 14.49 4.10 14.97
C GLY A 49 14.85 4.93 16.20
N ASP A 50 14.33 6.15 16.26
CA ASP A 50 14.62 7.08 17.35
C ASP A 50 13.72 6.82 18.57
N ILE A 51 14.26 7.05 19.77
CA ILE A 51 13.52 6.94 21.04
C ILE A 51 13.02 8.33 21.42
N THR A 52 11.71 8.45 21.64
CA THR A 52 11.07 9.71 22.02
C THR A 52 9.92 9.45 22.99
N CYS A 53 9.57 10.45 23.80
CA CYS A 53 8.40 10.38 24.68
C CYS A 53 7.10 10.41 23.85
N GLN A 54 6.23 9.42 24.02
CA GLN A 54 5.00 9.25 23.24
C GLN A 54 3.81 8.95 24.15
N LEU A 55 2.59 9.23 23.66
CA LEU A 55 1.38 8.83 24.37
C LEU A 55 1.29 7.30 24.46
N ASN A 56 0.99 6.81 25.66
CA ASN A 56 0.66 5.42 25.95
C ASN A 56 -0.73 5.07 25.35
N ASN A 57 -1.08 3.79 25.24
CA ASN A 57 -2.33 3.27 24.64
C ASN A 57 -3.62 3.61 25.42
N THR A 58 -3.58 4.60 26.33
CA THR A 58 -4.75 5.13 27.03
C THR A 58 -5.69 5.86 26.08
N GLU A 59 -7.01 5.78 26.29
CA GLU A 59 -8.04 6.50 25.51
C GLU A 59 -8.11 8.01 25.81
N LEU A 60 -6.97 8.64 26.08
CA LEU A 60 -6.87 10.07 26.34
C LEU A 60 -6.69 10.83 25.02
N TYR A 61 -7.48 11.89 24.80
CA TYR A 61 -7.28 12.78 23.67
C TYR A 61 -6.18 13.79 23.98
N LEU A 62 -5.43 14.20 22.95
CA LEU A 62 -4.36 15.20 23.07
C LEU A 62 -4.83 16.53 23.71
N SER A 63 -6.12 16.86 23.58
CA SER A 63 -6.76 18.04 24.18
C SER A 63 -6.93 17.97 25.69
N ASP A 64 -6.95 16.75 26.23
CA ASP A 64 -7.26 16.49 27.64
C ASP A 64 -5.97 16.36 28.48
N LEU A 65 -4.81 16.46 27.82
CA LEU A 65 -3.50 16.35 28.44
C LEU A 65 -3.07 17.68 29.08
N PRO A 66 -2.63 17.68 30.35
CA PRO A 66 -2.06 18.86 31.00
C PRO A 66 -0.75 19.33 30.35
N VAL A 67 0.05 18.37 29.86
CA VAL A 67 1.34 18.59 29.18
C VAL A 67 1.45 17.60 28.03
N VAL A 68 1.94 18.05 26.87
CA VAL A 68 2.12 17.19 25.70
C VAL A 68 3.37 16.33 25.89
N CYS A 69 3.26 15.01 25.72
CA CYS A 69 4.41 14.08 25.89
C CYS A 69 5.63 14.47 25.02
N SER A 70 5.40 15.10 23.85
CA SER A 70 6.47 15.53 22.93
C SER A 70 7.41 16.60 23.50
N ASP A 71 7.04 17.29 24.58
CA ASP A 71 7.87 18.33 25.20
C ASP A 71 8.96 17.73 26.11
N ALA A 72 8.84 16.46 26.49
CA ALA A 72 9.81 15.76 27.32
C ALA A 72 10.96 15.19 26.47
N ASN A 73 12.18 15.70 26.69
CA ASN A 73 13.38 15.27 25.97
C ASN A 73 14.25 14.24 26.72
N ASN A 74 13.82 13.84 27.93
CA ASN A 74 14.52 12.88 28.77
C ASN A 74 13.54 11.80 29.27
N SER A 75 14.07 10.60 29.55
CA SER A 75 13.29 9.48 30.09
C SER A 75 12.62 9.81 31.42
N ASP A 76 13.33 10.49 32.32
CA ASP A 76 12.86 10.74 33.68
C ASP A 76 11.67 11.70 33.69
N THR A 77 11.72 12.75 32.87
CA THR A 77 10.60 13.68 32.70
C THR A 77 9.42 13.00 32.01
N CYS A 78 9.66 12.16 31.01
CA CYS A 78 8.60 11.44 30.32
C CYS A 78 7.82 10.50 31.26
N LEU A 79 8.55 9.72 32.07
CA LEU A 79 7.96 8.75 32.99
C LEU A 79 7.33 9.41 34.22
N SER A 80 7.67 10.67 34.52
CA SER A 80 7.05 11.44 35.61
C SER A 80 5.66 12.00 35.27
N LEU A 81 5.25 11.93 34.00
CA LEU A 81 3.96 12.43 33.53
C LEU A 81 2.87 11.37 33.79
N SER A 82 2.19 11.49 34.93
CA SER A 82 1.08 10.62 35.34
C SER A 82 -0.19 11.40 35.63
N ILE A 83 -1.35 10.83 35.28
CA ILE A 83 -2.68 11.31 35.66
C ILE A 83 -3.30 10.23 36.53
N ASP A 84 -3.77 10.58 37.72
CA ASP A 84 -4.37 9.64 38.68
C ASP A 84 -3.49 8.39 38.96
N ASP A 85 -2.19 8.61 39.18
CA ASP A 85 -1.14 7.60 39.41
C ASP A 85 -0.82 6.66 38.23
N GLU A 86 -1.46 6.81 37.07
CA GLU A 86 -1.16 6.05 35.86
C GLU A 86 -0.30 6.87 34.87
N PRO A 87 0.85 6.34 34.40
CA PRO A 87 1.68 7.03 33.41
C PRO A 87 1.02 7.02 32.03
N TYR A 88 0.68 8.21 31.53
CA TYR A 88 0.04 8.38 30.22
C TYR A 88 1.05 8.58 29.09
N CYS A 89 2.33 8.81 29.41
CA CYS A 89 3.43 8.85 28.44
C CYS A 89 4.35 7.63 28.61
N GLU A 90 4.94 7.18 27.51
CA GLU A 90 5.89 6.08 27.45
C GLU A 90 7.16 6.52 26.69
N TRP A 91 8.33 6.12 27.18
CA TRP A 91 9.62 6.37 26.54
C TRP A 91 10.00 5.17 25.66
N THR A 92 9.67 5.23 24.37
CA THR A 92 9.81 4.09 23.45
C THR A 92 10.18 4.50 22.03
N TYR A 93 10.54 3.52 21.20
CA TYR A 93 10.85 3.71 19.79
C TYR A 93 9.64 4.24 19.03
N ASN A 94 9.83 5.28 18.22
CA ASN A 94 8.75 5.89 17.43
C ASN A 94 8.58 5.27 16.03
N GLY A 95 9.50 4.40 15.61
CA GLY A 95 9.51 3.81 14.27
C GLY A 95 9.81 4.79 13.15
N LEU A 96 10.33 5.96 13.49
CA LEU A 96 10.82 7.00 12.59
C LEU A 96 12.36 7.06 12.66
N GLY A 97 12.94 7.94 11.85
CA GLY A 97 14.38 8.15 11.77
C GLY A 97 14.95 7.81 10.39
N LEU A 98 16.28 7.75 10.31
CA LEU A 98 16.99 7.52 9.03
C LEU A 98 16.67 6.14 8.44
N ASP A 99 16.59 5.11 9.28
CA ASP A 99 16.32 3.74 8.86
C ASP A 99 14.95 3.62 8.16
N TYR A 100 13.93 4.27 8.74
CA TYR A 100 12.60 4.32 8.13
C TYR A 100 12.60 5.11 6.82
N GLN A 101 13.30 6.26 6.76
CA GLN A 101 13.37 7.07 5.54
C GLN A 101 14.05 6.34 4.38
N ILE A 102 15.11 5.58 4.66
CA ILE A 102 15.82 4.78 3.66
C ILE A 102 14.93 3.63 3.16
N LEU A 103 14.19 2.98 4.07
CA LEU A 103 13.29 1.88 3.73
C LEU A 103 12.08 2.35 2.92
N ALA A 104 11.39 3.40 3.37
CA ALA A 104 10.14 3.88 2.77
C ALA A 104 10.35 4.64 1.45
N GLY A 105 11.48 5.34 1.28
CA GLY A 105 11.75 6.15 0.09
C GLY A 105 12.72 5.48 -0.89
N PRO A 106 14.04 5.66 -0.74
CA PRO A 106 15.04 5.24 -1.72
C PRO A 106 14.98 3.75 -2.09
N SER A 107 14.81 2.86 -1.11
CA SER A 107 14.79 1.41 -1.34
C SER A 107 13.58 0.99 -2.17
N PHE A 108 12.42 1.56 -1.84
CA PHE A 108 11.18 1.30 -2.57
C PHE A 108 11.26 1.80 -4.02
N ILE A 109 11.70 3.04 -4.22
CA ILE A 109 11.81 3.64 -5.56
C ILE A 109 12.79 2.84 -6.43
N ALA A 110 13.91 2.38 -5.88
CA ALA A 110 14.87 1.57 -6.61
C ALA A 110 14.24 0.26 -7.12
N VAL A 111 13.53 -0.47 -6.25
CA VAL A 111 12.87 -1.73 -6.64
C VAL A 111 11.82 -1.50 -7.72
N PHE A 112 10.96 -0.49 -7.56
CA PHE A 112 9.92 -0.17 -8.53
C PHE A 112 10.48 0.30 -9.87
N THR A 113 11.56 1.08 -9.84
CA THR A 113 12.20 1.56 -11.07
C THR A 113 12.83 0.40 -11.84
N VAL A 114 13.55 -0.50 -11.15
CA VAL A 114 14.18 -1.65 -11.79
C VAL A 114 13.14 -2.59 -12.42
N VAL A 115 12.06 -2.89 -11.70
CA VAL A 115 10.97 -3.74 -12.22
C VAL A 115 10.23 -3.03 -13.36
N GLY A 116 9.98 -1.73 -13.23
CA GLY A 116 9.27 -0.93 -14.23
C GLY A 116 10.01 -0.81 -15.57
N VAL A 117 11.34 -0.75 -15.54
CA VAL A 117 12.17 -0.73 -16.76
C VAL A 117 12.02 -2.03 -17.58
N ILE A 118 11.70 -3.15 -16.93
CA ILE A 118 11.54 -4.45 -17.61
C ILE A 118 10.15 -4.56 -18.30
N MET A 119 9.18 -3.72 -17.93
CA MET A 119 7.78 -3.82 -18.36
C MET A 119 7.31 -2.56 -19.12
N GLU A 120 7.79 -2.33 -20.34
CA GLU A 120 7.69 -1.02 -21.00
C GLU A 120 6.41 -0.68 -21.78
N GLU A 121 5.46 -1.59 -22.02
CA GLU A 121 4.30 -1.23 -22.85
C GLU A 121 3.05 -0.81 -22.07
N LYS A 122 2.57 0.41 -22.36
CA LYS A 122 1.30 1.05 -21.92
C LYS A 122 1.34 1.88 -20.63
N ARG A 123 2.30 2.81 -20.57
CA ARG A 123 2.54 3.73 -19.45
C ARG A 123 1.34 4.60 -19.03
N ALA A 124 0.55 5.18 -19.93
CA ALA A 124 -0.44 6.20 -19.53
C ALA A 124 -1.70 5.65 -18.80
N LEU A 125 -2.26 4.54 -19.27
CA LEU A 125 -3.45 3.92 -18.67
C LEU A 125 -3.11 3.16 -17.38
N VAL A 126 -1.92 2.55 -17.32
CA VAL A 126 -1.40 1.91 -16.11
C VAL A 126 -1.17 2.94 -15.00
N MET A 127 -0.63 4.11 -15.34
CA MET A 127 -0.39 5.19 -14.36
C MET A 127 -1.69 5.79 -13.79
N SER A 128 -2.79 5.85 -14.55
CA SER A 128 -4.07 6.34 -14.01
C SER A 128 -4.73 5.34 -13.05
N ILE A 129 -4.64 4.04 -13.35
CA ILE A 129 -5.13 2.96 -12.47
C ILE A 129 -4.27 2.88 -11.20
N PHE A 130 -2.95 3.05 -11.34
CA PHE A 130 -2.01 3.08 -10.23
C PHE A 130 -2.38 4.18 -9.20
N ASN A 131 -2.75 5.37 -9.67
CA ASN A 131 -3.16 6.46 -8.77
C ASN A 131 -4.44 6.12 -7.98
N TRP A 132 -5.40 5.42 -8.58
CA TRP A 132 -6.57 4.91 -7.86
C TRP A 132 -6.21 3.84 -6.83
N GLY A 133 -5.24 2.99 -7.16
CA GLY A 133 -4.65 2.00 -6.25
C GLY A 133 -4.07 2.66 -5.00
N ILE A 134 -3.32 3.76 -5.16
CA ILE A 134 -2.74 4.53 -4.05
C ILE A 134 -3.82 4.99 -3.07
N TYR A 135 -4.86 5.68 -3.57
CA TYR A 135 -5.91 6.19 -2.69
C TYR A 135 -6.67 5.07 -1.97
N GLY A 136 -6.96 3.97 -2.68
CA GLY A 136 -7.62 2.81 -2.09
C GLY A 136 -6.78 2.11 -1.03
N GLY A 137 -5.50 1.84 -1.35
CA GLY A 137 -4.56 1.17 -0.45
C GLY A 137 -4.29 2.00 0.81
N TYR A 138 -4.01 3.29 0.64
CA TYR A 138 -3.81 4.22 1.76
C TYR A 138 -5.05 4.29 2.65
N GLY A 139 -6.25 4.43 2.05
CA GLY A 139 -7.51 4.53 2.79
C GLY A 139 -7.80 3.30 3.66
N ILE A 140 -7.44 2.10 3.20
CA ILE A 140 -7.65 0.84 3.95
C ILE A 140 -6.51 0.60 4.96
N ALA A 141 -5.30 1.08 4.69
CA ALA A 141 -4.15 0.87 5.57
C ALA A 141 -4.34 1.48 6.97
N PHE A 142 -4.90 2.69 7.10
CA PHE A 142 -5.14 3.32 8.42
C PHE A 142 -6.07 2.51 9.34
N PRO A 143 -7.30 2.15 8.93
CA PRO A 143 -8.16 1.37 9.79
C PRO A 143 -7.56 -0.01 10.10
N VAL A 144 -6.90 -0.65 9.13
CA VAL A 144 -6.20 -1.93 9.37
C VAL A 144 -5.09 -1.75 10.41
N GLY A 145 -4.22 -0.75 10.26
CA GLY A 145 -3.13 -0.47 11.19
C GLY A 145 -3.59 -0.03 12.58
N ARG A 146 -4.74 0.66 12.67
CA ARG A 146 -5.29 1.09 13.97
C ARG A 146 -5.98 -0.04 14.72
N TYR A 147 -6.75 -0.89 14.03
CA TYR A 147 -7.61 -1.85 14.70
C TYR A 147 -7.02 -3.26 14.78
N ILE A 148 -6.17 -3.68 13.83
CA ILE A 148 -5.71 -5.07 13.78
C ILE A 148 -4.56 -5.39 14.75
N PRO A 149 -3.47 -4.59 14.82
CA PRO A 149 -2.36 -4.89 15.73
C PRO A 149 -2.77 -5.00 17.21
N PRO A 150 -3.65 -4.13 17.77
CA PRO A 150 -4.08 -4.24 19.17
C PRO A 150 -4.92 -5.48 19.48
N LEU A 151 -5.60 -6.08 18.48
CA LEU A 151 -6.37 -7.31 18.68
C LEU A 151 -5.48 -8.52 18.99
N ASN A 152 -4.18 -8.42 18.70
CA ASN A 152 -3.17 -9.45 18.94
C ASN A 152 -3.64 -10.87 18.57
N ALA A 153 -4.25 -11.01 17.40
CA ALA A 153 -4.81 -12.28 16.93
C ALA A 153 -3.70 -13.34 16.85
N TRP A 154 -3.86 -14.45 17.58
CA TRP A 154 -2.88 -15.55 17.70
C TRP A 154 -1.49 -15.14 18.21
N GLY A 155 -1.37 -14.01 18.92
CA GLY A 155 -0.08 -13.52 19.41
C GLY A 155 0.83 -12.95 18.31
N LEU A 156 0.27 -12.68 17.12
CA LEU A 156 1.03 -12.23 15.95
C LEU A 156 1.06 -10.70 15.79
N GLY A 157 0.32 -9.95 16.62
CA GLY A 157 0.32 -8.48 16.63
C GLY A 157 0.25 -7.85 15.24
N TRP A 158 1.25 -7.04 14.89
CA TRP A 158 1.38 -6.37 13.59
C TRP A 158 1.63 -7.33 12.41
N ARG A 159 2.18 -8.53 12.66
CA ARG A 159 2.53 -9.51 11.61
C ARG A 159 1.29 -10.03 10.90
N VAL A 160 0.16 -10.11 11.61
CA VAL A 160 -1.10 -10.58 11.04
C VAL A 160 -1.60 -9.66 9.91
N CYS A 161 -1.27 -8.37 9.95
CA CYS A 161 -1.58 -7.43 8.86
C CYS A 161 -0.87 -7.86 7.56
N TYR A 162 0.41 -8.23 7.65
CA TYR A 162 1.21 -8.70 6.52
C TYR A 162 0.79 -10.06 6.01
N TYR A 163 0.56 -11.02 6.91
CA TYR A 163 0.06 -12.34 6.52
C TYR A 163 -1.33 -12.25 5.88
N GLY A 164 -2.22 -11.43 6.44
CA GLY A 164 -3.56 -11.21 5.91
C GLY A 164 -3.52 -10.63 4.50
N ALA A 165 -2.82 -9.51 4.31
CA ALA A 165 -2.69 -8.90 2.99
C ALA A 165 -1.99 -9.83 1.98
N GLY A 166 -0.94 -10.53 2.40
CA GLY A 166 -0.20 -11.47 1.56
C GLY A 166 -1.05 -12.66 1.12
N ILE A 167 -1.81 -13.27 2.01
CA ILE A 167 -2.72 -14.38 1.68
C ILE A 167 -3.80 -13.91 0.72
N VAL A 168 -4.41 -12.75 0.96
CA VAL A 168 -5.42 -12.17 0.06
C VAL A 168 -4.83 -11.89 -1.32
N ALA A 169 -3.62 -11.33 -1.39
CA ALA A 169 -2.92 -11.09 -2.65
C ALA A 169 -2.60 -12.39 -3.40
N LEU A 170 -2.18 -13.45 -2.70
CA LEU A 170 -1.93 -14.76 -3.31
C LEU A 170 -3.21 -15.40 -3.86
N ILE A 171 -4.32 -15.33 -3.12
CA ILE A 171 -5.63 -15.81 -3.59
C ILE A 171 -6.03 -15.03 -4.85
N PHE A 172 -5.85 -13.71 -4.82
CA PHE A 172 -6.20 -12.86 -5.94
C PHE A 172 -5.31 -13.15 -7.16
N ALA A 173 -4.00 -13.32 -6.97
CA ALA A 173 -3.06 -13.72 -8.01
C ALA A 173 -3.40 -15.09 -8.62
N PHE A 174 -3.79 -16.05 -7.78
CA PHE A 174 -4.27 -17.35 -8.26
C PHE A 174 -5.52 -17.14 -9.15
N LEU A 175 -6.51 -16.38 -8.68
CA LEU A 175 -7.71 -16.10 -9.47
C LEU A 175 -7.39 -15.41 -10.78
N THR A 176 -6.50 -14.41 -10.80
CA THR A 176 -6.16 -13.68 -12.02
C THR A 176 -5.47 -14.58 -13.06
N ILE A 177 -4.57 -15.47 -12.63
CA ILE A 177 -3.89 -16.43 -13.51
C ILE A 177 -4.90 -17.34 -14.23
N PHE A 178 -5.95 -17.79 -13.54
CA PHE A 178 -6.94 -18.70 -14.14
C PHE A 178 -8.09 -17.98 -14.86
N THR A 179 -8.36 -16.70 -14.54
CA THR A 179 -9.52 -15.97 -15.08
C THR A 179 -9.19 -14.99 -16.19
N LEU A 180 -7.99 -14.41 -16.17
CA LEU A 180 -7.58 -13.41 -17.17
C LEU A 180 -6.88 -14.10 -18.34
N LYS A 181 -7.46 -13.94 -19.53
CA LYS A 181 -6.79 -14.31 -20.77
C LYS A 181 -6.02 -13.09 -21.29
N GLU A 182 -4.73 -13.26 -21.50
CA GLU A 182 -3.86 -12.25 -22.08
C GLU A 182 -4.35 -11.90 -23.50
N PRO A 183 -4.67 -10.63 -23.79
CA PRO A 183 -5.06 -10.22 -25.14
C PRO A 183 -3.84 -10.22 -26.07
N GLU A 184 -4.09 -10.47 -27.36
CA GLU A 184 -3.05 -10.36 -28.38
C GLU A 184 -2.49 -8.93 -28.40
N ARG A 185 -1.16 -8.82 -28.32
CA ARG A 185 -0.45 -7.54 -28.18
C ARG A 185 -0.56 -6.75 -29.49
N GLN A 186 -1.51 -5.82 -29.55
CA GLN A 186 -1.62 -4.91 -30.69
C GLN A 186 -0.67 -3.72 -30.52
N SER A 187 0.21 -3.50 -31.50
CA SER A 187 1.07 -2.32 -31.65
C SER A 187 0.21 -1.08 -31.86
N ILE A 188 -0.16 -0.43 -30.75
CA ILE A 188 -0.84 0.86 -30.77
C ILE A 188 0.21 1.91 -31.17
N GLY A 189 0.45 2.06 -32.47
CA GLY A 189 1.36 3.09 -32.98
C GLY A 189 1.56 3.06 -34.50
N GLU A 190 1.70 1.87 -35.10
CA GLU A 190 2.11 1.76 -36.51
C GLU A 190 0.97 1.28 -37.43
N ASP A 191 0.07 0.43 -36.93
CA ASP A 191 -0.99 -0.19 -37.76
C ASP A 191 -2.25 0.68 -37.92
N ALA A 192 -2.55 1.54 -36.94
CA ALA A 192 -3.72 2.43 -36.99
C ALA A 192 -3.54 3.56 -38.02
N ALA A 193 -2.30 4.01 -38.25
CA ALA A 193 -2.00 5.02 -39.27
C ALA A 193 -1.97 4.41 -40.68
N ALA A 194 -1.44 3.19 -40.82
CA ALA A 194 -1.40 2.47 -42.09
C ALA A 194 -2.80 2.05 -42.59
N GLN A 195 -3.74 1.76 -41.69
CA GLN A 195 -5.13 1.44 -42.04
C GLN A 195 -5.98 2.69 -42.36
N ALA A 196 -5.62 3.87 -41.85
CA ALA A 196 -6.34 5.11 -42.11
C ALA A 196 -5.95 5.77 -43.45
N ASN A 197 -4.74 5.51 -43.97
CA ASN A 197 -4.32 6.00 -45.28
C ASN A 197 -3.24 5.08 -45.90
N PRO A 198 -3.58 4.24 -46.90
CA PRO A 198 -2.63 3.33 -47.53
C PRO A 198 -1.50 4.03 -48.32
N ASP A 199 -1.57 5.35 -48.52
CA ASP A 199 -0.58 6.16 -49.26
C ASP A 199 0.29 7.06 -48.36
N ALA A 200 0.17 6.98 -47.04
CA ALA A 200 1.01 7.76 -46.13
C ALA A 200 2.46 7.26 -46.14
N LYS A 201 3.30 7.83 -47.00
CA LYS A 201 4.74 7.53 -47.07
C LYS A 201 5.45 7.97 -45.79
N LYS A 202 6.15 7.03 -45.16
CA LYS A 202 6.98 7.23 -43.95
C LYS A 202 8.02 8.33 -44.22
N VAL A 203 7.92 9.45 -43.49
CA VAL A 203 8.97 10.49 -43.47
C VAL A 203 9.91 10.15 -42.32
N THR A 204 11.07 9.61 -42.67
CA THR A 204 12.20 9.47 -41.75
C THR A 204 12.90 10.82 -41.66
N ILE A 205 13.01 11.39 -40.46
CA ILE A 205 13.97 12.44 -40.13
C ILE A 205 15.21 11.76 -39.57
#